data_AF-A0A2T2ZZX1-F1
#
_entry.id   AF-A0A2T2ZZX1-F1
#
_cell.length_a   1.000
_cell.length_b   1.000
_cell.length_c   1.000
_cell.angle_alpha   90.00
_cell.angle_beta   90.00
_cell.angle_gamma   90.00
#
_symmetry.space_group_name_H-M   'P 1'
#
loop_
_entity.id
_entity.type
_entity.pdbx_description
1 polymer ?
#
loop_
_entity_poly.entity_id
_entity_poly.type
_entity_poly.pdbx_seq_one_letter_code
_entity_poly.pdbx_strand_id
1 'polypeptide(L)'
;MQSKLFVISSLSILSSVVGAFSITDCGTGEYHNFGSVGSGCQASPWSIDNISFSSDKGCTLVAYSDASCAGQVWTTSSQHACNSPGFTVNGLKCT
;
A
#
# COMPACT_ATOMS: atom_id res chain seq x y z
N MET A 1 -17.39 26.47 43.03
CA MET A 1 -16.14 25.73 43.28
C MET A 1 -15.84 24.86 42.06
N GLN A 2 -14.58 24.84 41.66
CA GLN A 2 -13.94 24.36 40.41
C GLN A 2 -14.60 23.21 39.63
N SER A 3 -14.77 23.45 38.32
CA SER A 3 -14.76 22.42 37.27
C SER A 3 -13.42 21.69 37.24
N LYS A 4 -13.45 20.36 37.14
CA LYS A 4 -12.32 19.56 36.67
C LYS A 4 -12.73 18.89 35.37
N LEU A 5 -12.49 19.57 34.25
CA LEU A 5 -12.46 18.93 32.94
C LEU A 5 -11.28 17.95 32.94
N PHE A 6 -11.57 16.66 32.85
CA PHE A 6 -10.56 15.64 32.62
C PHE A 6 -10.32 15.59 31.10
N VAL A 7 -9.33 16.34 30.63
CA VAL A 7 -8.85 16.24 29.26
C VAL A 7 -8.07 14.93 29.16
N ILE A 8 -8.72 13.87 28.68
CA ILE A 8 -7.99 12.69 28.20
C ILE A 8 -7.42 13.10 26.85
N SER A 9 -6.17 13.56 26.84
CA SER A 9 -5.39 13.64 25.62
C SER A 9 -5.30 12.23 25.06
N SER A 10 -6.14 11.93 24.07
CA SER A 10 -5.96 10.78 23.20
C SER A 10 -4.62 10.98 22.51
N LEU A 11 -3.56 10.37 23.06
CA LEU A 11 -2.41 10.01 22.24
C LEU A 11 -2.98 9.09 21.17
N SER A 12 -3.24 9.64 19.99
CA SER A 12 -3.35 8.86 18.78
C SER A 12 -1.99 8.22 18.59
N ILE A 13 -1.81 7.05 19.20
CA ILE A 13 -0.76 6.11 18.82
C ILE A 13 -1.12 5.80 17.36
N LEU A 14 -0.47 6.49 16.43
CA LEU A 14 -0.30 5.96 15.07
C LEU A 14 0.55 4.71 15.23
N SER A 15 -0.05 3.64 15.76
CA SER A 15 0.39 2.30 15.45
C SER A 15 0.16 2.22 13.95
N SER A 16 1.21 2.43 13.16
CA SER A 16 1.21 2.17 11.73
C SER A 16 0.74 0.75 11.54
N VAL A 17 -0.58 0.56 11.37
CA VAL A 17 -1.18 -0.74 11.09
C VAL A 17 -0.95 -1.02 9.62
N VAL A 18 0.31 -0.98 9.17
CA VAL A 18 0.56 -1.32 7.79
C VAL A 18 0.54 -2.82 7.66
N GLY A 19 -0.53 -3.28 7.00
CA GLY A 19 -0.78 -4.68 6.77
C GLY A 19 0.15 -5.24 5.72
N ALA A 20 0.37 -6.55 5.82
CA ALA A 20 0.89 -7.29 4.70
C ALA A 20 0.00 -7.10 3.47
N PHE A 21 0.65 -7.03 2.32
CA PHE A 21 -0.03 -7.06 1.04
C PHE A 21 0.71 -7.94 0.05
N SER A 22 0.00 -8.34 -0.98
CA SER A 22 0.54 -9.10 -2.10
C SER A 22 0.10 -8.50 -3.42
N ILE A 23 0.93 -8.68 -4.42
CA ILE A 23 0.70 -8.26 -5.80
C ILE A 23 0.72 -9.49 -6.68
N THR A 24 -0.19 -9.54 -7.64
CA THR A 24 -0.16 -10.45 -8.75
C THR A 24 -0.10 -9.65 -10.05
N ASP A 25 0.87 -9.97 -10.90
CA ASP A 25 0.88 -9.49 -12.27
C ASP A 25 -0.21 -10.23 -13.06
N CYS A 26 -1.17 -9.49 -13.59
CA CYS A 26 -2.29 -10.09 -14.31
C CYS A 26 -1.96 -10.58 -15.72
N GLY A 27 -0.84 -10.11 -16.30
CA GLY A 27 -0.38 -10.55 -17.61
C GLY A 27 0.42 -11.85 -17.53
N THR A 28 1.28 -11.99 -16.51
CA THR A 28 2.18 -13.15 -16.36
C THR A 28 1.68 -14.18 -15.33
N GLY A 29 0.80 -13.77 -14.41
CA GLY A 29 0.37 -14.58 -13.28
C GLY A 29 1.38 -14.62 -12.12
N GLU A 30 2.46 -13.84 -12.20
CA GLU A 30 3.50 -13.83 -11.18
C GLU A 30 2.99 -13.22 -9.87
N TYR A 31 3.23 -13.89 -8.75
CA TYR A 31 2.73 -13.49 -7.42
C TYR A 31 3.88 -13.17 -6.48
N HIS A 32 3.77 -12.05 -5.77
CA HIS A 32 4.71 -11.67 -4.73
C HIS A 32 4.00 -11.16 -3.49
N ASN A 33 4.53 -11.55 -2.34
CA ASN A 33 4.05 -11.14 -1.05
C ASN A 33 5.07 -10.19 -0.40
N PHE A 34 4.62 -9.01 0.01
CA PHE A 34 5.47 -7.97 0.58
C PHE A 34 5.45 -7.97 2.13
N GLY A 35 4.69 -8.87 2.76
CA GLY A 35 4.65 -9.07 4.20
C GLY A 35 4.40 -7.78 5.01
N SER A 36 4.66 -7.83 6.31
CA SER A 36 4.51 -6.66 7.21
C SER A 36 5.45 -5.49 6.88
N VAL A 37 6.32 -5.63 5.88
CA VAL A 37 7.23 -4.58 5.40
C VAL A 37 6.51 -3.59 4.46
N GLY A 38 5.26 -3.88 4.08
CA GLY A 38 4.47 -3.09 3.15
C GLY A 38 4.22 -1.62 3.51
N SER A 39 4.56 -1.21 4.75
CA SER A 39 4.63 0.19 5.22
C SER A 39 5.69 1.02 4.52
N GLY A 40 6.81 0.40 4.18
CA GLY A 40 7.92 1.05 3.51
C GLY A 40 7.72 1.03 2.00
N CYS A 41 8.36 1.96 1.31
CA CYS A 41 8.50 1.84 -0.14
C CYS A 41 9.17 0.50 -0.48
N GLN A 42 8.49 -0.32 -1.26
CA GLN A 42 9.03 -1.55 -1.81
C GLN A 42 9.33 -1.32 -3.28
N ALA A 43 10.59 -1.54 -3.68
CA ALA A 43 10.89 -1.65 -5.11
C ALA A 43 10.16 -2.89 -5.65
N SER A 44 9.45 -2.73 -6.75
CA SER A 44 8.90 -3.86 -7.49
C SER A 44 10.08 -4.65 -8.08
N PRO A 45 10.17 -5.98 -7.83
CA PRO A 45 11.22 -6.79 -8.43
C PRO A 45 11.10 -6.92 -9.96
N TRP A 46 9.96 -6.51 -10.53
CA TRP A 46 9.71 -6.54 -11.96
C TRP A 46 8.85 -5.35 -12.41
N SER A 47 8.94 -5.02 -13.69
CA SER A 47 8.11 -4.01 -14.33
C SER A 47 6.70 -4.54 -14.53
N ILE A 48 5.70 -3.92 -13.89
CA ILE A 48 4.31 -4.38 -13.91
C ILE A 48 3.42 -3.34 -14.58
N ASP A 49 2.64 -3.75 -15.60
CA ASP A 49 1.69 -2.86 -16.28
C ASP A 49 0.22 -3.14 -15.87
N ASN A 50 -0.05 -4.33 -15.31
CA ASN A 50 -1.37 -4.74 -14.81
C ASN A 50 -1.26 -5.47 -13.47
N ILE A 51 -1.90 -4.91 -12.45
CA ILE A 51 -1.74 -5.32 -11.06
C ILE A 51 -3.08 -5.79 -10.49
N SER A 52 -3.08 -6.96 -9.87
CA SER A 52 -4.06 -7.35 -8.87
C SER A 52 -3.44 -7.26 -7.48
N PHE A 53 -4.18 -6.67 -6.55
CA PHE A 53 -3.73 -6.36 -5.21
C PHE A 53 -4.58 -7.10 -4.18
N SER A 54 -3.97 -7.51 -3.08
CA SER A 54 -4.67 -8.07 -1.91
C SER A 54 -3.97 -7.63 -0.63
N SER A 55 -4.74 -7.31 0.41
CA SER A 55 -4.24 -6.97 1.73
C SER A 55 -5.18 -7.47 2.83
N ASP A 56 -4.62 -8.22 3.76
CA ASP A 56 -5.35 -8.78 4.91
C ASP A 56 -5.84 -7.71 5.89
N LYS A 57 -5.33 -6.48 5.79
CA LYS A 57 -5.70 -5.35 6.67
C LYS A 57 -6.47 -4.26 5.95
N GLY A 58 -6.83 -4.47 4.67
CA GLY A 58 -7.63 -3.52 3.90
C GLY A 58 -6.92 -2.20 3.61
N CYS A 59 -5.61 -2.21 3.42
CA CYS A 59 -4.90 -0.99 3.03
C CYS A 59 -5.20 -0.57 1.59
N THR A 60 -4.83 0.67 1.28
CA THR A 60 -4.82 1.19 -0.09
C THR A 60 -3.46 0.91 -0.70
N LEU A 61 -3.43 0.29 -1.88
CA LEU A 61 -2.20 0.17 -2.65
C LEU A 61 -1.86 1.52 -3.29
N VAL A 62 -0.60 1.90 -3.17
CA VAL A 62 0.00 3.03 -3.87
C VAL A 62 1.13 2.49 -4.75
N ALA A 63 0.98 2.67 -6.05
CA ALA A 63 1.96 2.27 -7.06
C ALA A 63 2.68 3.50 -7.61
N TYR A 64 3.97 3.34 -7.88
CA TYR A 64 4.87 4.40 -8.30
C TYR A 64 5.64 4.00 -9.55
N SER A 65 5.92 4.97 -10.43
CA SER A 65 6.75 4.75 -11.62
C SER A 65 8.24 4.58 -11.30
N ASP A 66 8.68 4.93 -10.09
CA ASP A 66 10.07 4.81 -9.65
C ASP A 66 10.20 3.89 -8.42
N ALA A 67 11.30 3.12 -8.36
CA ALA A 67 11.58 2.15 -7.30
C ALA A 67 11.80 2.77 -5.91
N SER A 68 12.08 4.08 -5.85
CA SER A 68 12.16 4.85 -4.60
C SER A 68 10.80 5.39 -4.13
N CYS A 69 9.69 4.97 -4.77
CA CYS A 69 8.33 5.47 -4.54
C CYS A 69 8.19 6.97 -4.79
N ALA A 70 8.73 7.38 -5.94
CA ALA A 70 8.63 8.72 -6.49
C ALA A 70 8.03 8.69 -7.91
N GLY A 71 7.87 9.86 -8.51
CA GLY A 71 7.36 9.99 -9.88
C GLY A 71 5.84 9.91 -9.97
N GLN A 72 5.32 9.26 -11.02
CA GLN A 72 3.89 9.09 -11.22
C GLN A 72 3.31 8.16 -10.15
N VAL A 73 2.10 8.49 -9.70
CA VAL A 73 1.43 7.77 -8.62
C VAL A 73 0.06 7.31 -9.09
N TRP A 74 -0.26 6.07 -8.75
CA TRP A 74 -1.59 5.49 -8.92
C TRP A 74 -2.00 4.81 -7.61
N THR A 75 -3.30 4.83 -7.29
CA THR A 75 -3.81 4.24 -6.06
C THR A 75 -5.04 3.39 -6.31
N THR A 76 -5.21 2.33 -5.53
CA THR A 76 -6.43 1.53 -5.52
C THR A 76 -6.69 0.92 -4.16
N SER A 77 -7.95 0.86 -3.78
CA SER A 77 -8.45 0.01 -2.69
C SER A 77 -9.17 -1.24 -3.21
N SER A 78 -9.27 -1.40 -4.54
CA SER A 78 -9.92 -2.54 -5.16
C SER A 78 -9.01 -3.75 -5.09
N GLN A 79 -9.38 -4.70 -4.24
CA GLN A 79 -8.66 -5.96 -4.08
C GLN A 79 -9.15 -7.02 -5.07
N HIS A 80 -8.29 -7.99 -5.38
CA HIS A 80 -8.58 -9.16 -6.24
C HIS A 80 -9.09 -8.81 -7.64
N ALA A 81 -8.79 -7.61 -8.12
CA ALA A 81 -9.15 -7.14 -9.45
C ALA A 81 -7.91 -6.65 -10.18
N CYS A 82 -7.79 -7.02 -11.44
CA CYS A 82 -6.74 -6.55 -12.32
C CYS A 82 -7.02 -5.11 -12.74
N ASN A 83 -6.10 -4.23 -12.40
CA ASN A 83 -6.17 -2.82 -12.75
C ASN A 83 -4.89 -2.42 -13.48
N SER A 84 -5.02 -1.49 -14.44
CA SER A 84 -3.87 -0.91 -15.12
C SER A 84 -3.62 0.50 -14.60
N PRO A 85 -2.45 0.76 -13.98
CA PRO A 85 -2.05 2.11 -13.56
C PRO A 85 -1.85 3.09 -14.72
N GLY A 86 -1.72 2.58 -15.96
CA GLY A 86 -1.42 3.38 -17.15
C GLY A 86 0.07 3.75 -17.28
N PHE A 87 0.93 3.19 -16.43
CA PHE A 87 2.38 3.28 -16.49
C PHE A 87 3.01 2.04 -15.86
N THR A 88 4.27 1.78 -16.19
CA THR A 88 5.03 0.68 -15.61
C THR A 88 5.36 0.95 -14.14
N VAL A 89 4.92 0.06 -13.27
CA VAL A 89 5.12 0.18 -11.82
C VAL A 89 6.49 -0.39 -11.43
N ASN A 90 7.27 0.44 -10.75
CA ASN A 90 8.58 0.10 -10.22
C ASN A 90 8.66 0.23 -8.70
N GLY A 91 7.71 0.91 -8.06
CA GLY A 91 7.63 1.05 -6.60
C GLY A 91 6.21 0.82 -6.08
N LEU A 92 6.09 0.23 -4.89
CA LEU A 92 4.83 -0.19 -4.28
C LEU A 92 4.82 0.15 -2.79
N LYS A 93 3.67 0.59 -2.29
CA LYS A 93 3.45 0.84 -0.87
C LYS A 93 2.00 0.56 -0.51
N CYS A 94 1.76 0.07 0.69
CA CYS A 94 0.44 -0.12 1.27
C CYS A 94 0.25 0.93 2.37
N THR A 95 -0.86 1.67 2.32
CA THR A 95 -1.17 2.78 3.24
C THR A 95 -2.54 2.63 3.87
#